data_AF-A0A1W9ZEK3-F1
#
_entry.id   AF-A0A1W9ZEK3-F1
#
_cell.length_a   1.000
_cell.length_b   1.000
_cell.length_c   1.000
_cell.angle_alpha   90.00
_cell.angle_beta   90.00
_cell.angle_gamma   90.00
#
_symmetry.space_group_name_H-M   'P 1'
#
loop_
_entity.id
_entity.type
_entity.pdbx_description
1 polymer ?
#
loop_
_entity_poly.entity_id
_entity_poly.type
_entity_poly.pdbx_seq_one_letter_code
_entity_poly.pdbx_strand_id
1 'polypeptide(L)'
;MTADPLAPLMELPGVAEASDRAREALGRAHRHKANLRGWPLTAAEAALRAARASSVLDGGPVRLDDLADAGVVSEPVFGGALRVAQALEGGGGPL
;
A
#
# COMPACT_ATOMS: atom_id res chain seq x y z
N MET A 1 21.56 -17.74 -12.01
CA MET A 1 20.45 -16.77 -12.15
C MET A 1 19.20 -17.56 -12.47
N THR A 2 18.22 -17.56 -11.56
CA THR A 2 16.89 -18.12 -11.85
C THR A 2 16.20 -17.18 -12.83
N ALA A 3 15.58 -17.71 -13.88
CA ALA A 3 14.74 -16.91 -14.77
C ALA A 3 13.61 -16.27 -13.97
N ASP A 4 13.26 -15.02 -14.28
CA ASP A 4 12.17 -14.31 -13.61
C ASP A 4 10.85 -15.08 -13.83
N PRO A 5 10.26 -15.67 -12.77
CA PRO A 5 9.04 -16.48 -12.90
C PRO A 5 7.82 -15.66 -13.34
N LEU A 6 7.88 -14.33 -13.24
CA LEU A 6 6.80 -13.43 -13.63
C LEU A 6 6.99 -12.79 -15.01
N ALA A 7 8.14 -12.99 -15.66
CA ALA A 7 8.39 -12.47 -17.00
C ALA A 7 7.29 -12.81 -18.03
N PRO A 8 6.69 -14.02 -18.04
CA PRO A 8 5.61 -14.35 -18.98
C PRO A 8 4.36 -13.48 -18.85
N LEU A 9 4.14 -12.80 -17.72
CA LEU A 9 2.99 -11.92 -17.55
C LEU A 9 3.05 -10.71 -18.48
N MET A 10 4.24 -10.28 -18.88
CA MET A 10 4.42 -9.13 -19.76
C MET A 10 3.93 -9.37 -21.19
N GLU A 11 3.83 -10.64 -21.61
CA GLU A 11 3.34 -11.05 -22.92
C GLU A 11 1.81 -11.08 -23.00
N LEU A 12 1.11 -10.93 -21.88
CA LEU A 12 -0.35 -10.88 -21.87
C LEU A 12 -0.85 -9.57 -22.51
N PRO A 13 -1.93 -9.61 -23.32
CA PRO A 13 -2.43 -8.43 -24.02
C PRO A 13 -2.67 -7.24 -23.09
N GLY A 14 -2.03 -6.11 -23.39
CA GLY A 14 -2.18 -4.85 -22.65
C GLY A 14 -1.41 -4.76 -21.33
N VAL A 15 -0.76 -5.84 -20.84
CA VAL A 15 -0.04 -5.80 -19.56
C VAL A 15 1.19 -4.91 -19.64
N ALA A 16 1.99 -4.99 -20.70
CA ALA A 16 3.15 -4.13 -20.87
C ALA A 16 2.79 -2.63 -20.86
N GLU A 17 1.77 -2.25 -21.63
CA GLU A 17 1.28 -0.87 -21.70
C GLU A 17 0.72 -0.39 -20.34
N ALA A 18 -0.03 -1.25 -19.63
CA ALA A 18 -0.55 -0.94 -18.30
C ALA A 18 0.57 -0.76 -17.28
N SER A 19 1.59 -1.63 -17.31
CA SER A 19 2.79 -1.54 -16.48
C SER A 19 3.56 -0.24 -16.74
N ASP A 20 3.71 0.17 -18.00
CA ASP A 20 4.37 1.42 -18.35
C ASP A 20 3.61 2.65 -17.85
N ARG A 21 2.28 2.68 -18.01
CA ARG A 21 1.43 3.74 -17.44
C ARG A 21 1.54 3.80 -15.92
N ALA A 22 1.55 2.64 -15.25
CA ALA A 22 1.71 2.57 -13.80
C ALA A 22 3.08 3.10 -13.37
N ARG A 23 4.16 2.71 -14.07
CA ARG A 23 5.52 3.20 -13.83
C ARG A 23 5.62 4.71 -14.00
N GLU A 24 5.00 5.26 -15.05
CA GLU A 24 5.00 6.70 -15.31
C GLU A 24 4.27 7.46 -14.19
N ALA A 25 3.09 6.97 -13.78
CA ALA A 25 2.31 7.56 -12.69
C ALA A 25 3.06 7.51 -11.36
N LEU A 26 3.69 6.38 -11.02
CA LEU A 26 4.55 6.26 -9.84
C LEU A 26 5.71 7.26 -9.89
N GLY A 27 6.35 7.38 -11.06
CA GLY A 27 7.43 8.35 -11.28
C GLY A 27 6.99 9.79 -11.03
N ARG A 28 5.79 10.18 -11.49
CA ARG A 28 5.21 11.51 -11.21
C ARG A 28 4.92 11.69 -9.72
N ALA A 29 4.36 10.69 -9.06
CA ALA A 29 4.11 10.73 -7.62
C ALA A 29 5.41 10.88 -6.82
N HIS A 30 6.44 10.09 -7.10
CA HIS A 30 7.74 10.18 -6.42
C HIS A 30 8.41 11.55 -6.62
N ARG A 31 8.31 12.14 -7.81
CA ARG A 31 8.89 13.47 -8.10
C ARG A 31 7.99 14.64 -7.69
N HIS A 32 6.81 14.38 -7.13
CA HIS A 32 5.93 15.45 -6.66
C HIS A 32 6.58 16.19 -5.47
N LYS A 33 6.43 17.52 -5.41
CA LYS A 33 7.09 18.37 -4.39
C LYS A 33 6.82 17.91 -2.96
N ALA A 34 5.60 17.42 -2.68
CA ALA A 34 5.24 16.87 -1.36
C ALA A 34 6.07 15.62 -1.00
N ASN A 35 6.30 14.73 -1.97
CA ASN A 35 7.14 13.54 -1.81
C ASN A 35 8.63 13.85 -1.86
N LEU A 36 9.06 14.98 -2.43
CA LEU A 36 10.48 15.37 -2.39
C LEU A 36 10.90 16.03 -1.08
N ARG A 37 9.96 16.64 -0.33
CA ARG A 37 10.28 17.47 0.86
C ARG A 37 9.62 17.04 2.15
N GLY A 38 8.58 16.21 2.08
CA GLY A 38 7.76 15.80 3.23
C GLY A 38 7.28 14.35 3.10
N TRP A 39 8.09 13.50 2.47
CA TRP A 39 7.74 12.11 2.18
C TRP A 39 7.31 11.27 3.39
N PRO A 40 7.78 11.49 4.64
CA PRO A 40 7.32 10.66 5.76
C PRO A 40 5.81 10.77 5.99
N LEU A 41 5.20 11.94 5.77
CA LEU A 41 3.76 12.13 5.93
C LEU A 41 2.97 11.40 4.83
N THR A 42 3.40 11.52 3.58
CA THR A 42 2.71 10.87 2.46
C THR A 42 2.93 9.37 2.43
N ALA A 43 4.08 8.89 2.91
CA ALA A 43 4.35 7.48 3.12
C ALA A 43 3.46 6.92 4.24
N ALA A 44 3.38 7.57 5.41
CA ALA A 44 2.50 7.13 6.49
C ALA A 44 1.03 7.04 6.06
N GLU A 45 0.55 8.03 5.32
CA GLU A 45 -0.81 8.01 4.78
C GLU A 45 -1.00 6.89 3.72
N ALA A 46 0.00 6.65 2.88
CA ALA A 46 -0.03 5.55 1.91
C ALA A 46 -0.05 4.18 2.63
N ALA A 47 0.74 4.01 3.69
CA ALA A 47 0.77 2.82 4.54
C ALA A 47 -0.60 2.54 5.15
N LEU A 48 -1.24 3.58 5.71
CA LEU A 48 -2.58 3.49 6.31
C LEU A 48 -3.62 3.06 5.28
N ARG A 49 -3.60 3.67 4.08
CA ARG A 49 -4.52 3.34 2.99
C ARG A 49 -4.28 1.92 2.46
N ALA A 50 -3.02 1.49 2.35
CA ALA A 50 -2.67 0.13 1.94
C ALA A 50 -3.15 -0.90 2.97
N ALA A 51 -2.89 -0.67 4.27
CA ALA A 51 -3.37 -1.52 5.35
C ALA A 51 -4.89 -1.68 5.31
N ARG A 52 -5.63 -0.58 5.08
CA ARG A 52 -7.09 -0.61 4.94
C ARG A 52 -7.54 -1.38 3.70
N ALA A 53 -6.92 -1.14 2.55
CA ALA A 53 -7.27 -1.86 1.34
C ALA A 53 -7.06 -3.37 1.51
N SER A 54 -5.95 -3.78 2.13
CA SER A 54 -5.69 -5.18 2.45
C SER A 54 -6.69 -5.74 3.46
N SER A 55 -7.02 -5.00 4.53
CA SER A 55 -7.98 -5.50 5.52
C SER A 55 -9.36 -5.70 4.92
N VAL A 56 -9.80 -4.84 4.00
CA VAL A 56 -11.08 -5.00 3.28
C VAL A 56 -11.11 -6.29 2.45
N LEU A 57 -9.99 -6.69 1.84
CA LEU A 57 -9.92 -7.98 1.12
C LEU A 57 -10.13 -9.18 2.06
N ASP A 58 -9.71 -9.04 3.32
CA ASP A 58 -9.83 -10.06 4.37
C ASP A 58 -11.08 -9.89 5.26
N GLY A 59 -12.08 -9.13 4.80
CA GLY A 59 -13.37 -8.95 5.51
C GLY A 59 -13.39 -7.86 6.58
N GLY A 60 -12.34 -7.04 6.64
CA GLY A 60 -12.30 -5.82 7.44
C GLY A 60 -13.26 -4.73 6.94
N PRO A 61 -13.35 -3.62 7.69
CA PRO A 61 -14.37 -2.59 7.47
C PRO A 61 -14.20 -1.82 6.16
N VAL A 62 -15.29 -1.71 5.42
CA VAL A 62 -15.32 -1.01 4.12
C VAL A 62 -15.40 0.50 4.30
N ARG A 63 -16.06 1.04 5.34
CA ARG A 63 -16.12 2.48 5.58
C ARG A 63 -15.20 2.89 6.72
N LEU A 64 -14.69 4.12 6.63
CA LEU A 64 -13.88 4.71 7.71
C LEU A 64 -14.71 4.95 8.98
N ASP A 65 -16.00 5.23 8.83
CA ASP A 65 -16.92 5.42 9.96
C ASP A 65 -17.00 4.13 10.81
N ASP A 66 -17.01 2.96 10.16
CA ASP A 66 -17.01 1.66 10.83
C ASP A 66 -15.74 1.43 11.69
N LEU A 67 -14.60 1.99 11.26
CA LEU A 67 -13.33 1.96 12.03
C LEU A 67 -13.34 2.95 13.20
N ALA A 68 -14.03 4.09 13.05
CA ALA A 68 -14.14 5.10 14.10
C ALA A 68 -15.03 4.61 15.26
N ASP A 69 -16.13 3.91 14.93
CA ASP A 69 -17.08 3.36 15.90
C ASP A 69 -16.49 2.19 16.70
N ALA A 70 -15.71 1.33 16.03
CA ALA A 70 -14.97 0.27 16.71
C ALA A 70 -13.77 0.85 17.50
N GLY A 71 -13.11 1.87 16.95
CA GLY A 71 -11.79 2.33 17.35
C GLY A 71 -10.73 1.60 16.53
N VAL A 72 -9.83 2.37 15.91
CA VAL A 72 -8.83 1.92 14.90
C VAL A 72 -8.01 0.69 15.32
N VAL A 73 -7.72 0.54 16.62
CA VAL A 73 -6.92 -0.57 17.18
C VAL A 73 -7.78 -1.77 17.62
N SER A 74 -9.09 -1.57 17.78
CA SER A 74 -10.02 -2.63 18.19
C SER A 74 -10.42 -3.55 17.04
N GLU A 75 -10.29 -3.09 15.78
CA GLU A 75 -10.63 -3.89 14.61
C GLU A 75 -9.44 -4.81 14.27
N PRO A 76 -9.56 -6.13 14.53
CA PRO A 76 -8.42 -7.02 14.53
C PRO A 76 -7.78 -7.20 13.16
N VAL A 77 -8.57 -7.17 12.07
CA VAL A 77 -8.06 -7.42 10.70
C VAL A 77 -7.25 -6.22 10.22
N PHE A 78 -7.78 -5.01 10.39
CA PHE A 78 -7.11 -3.75 10.08
C PHE A 78 -5.88 -3.53 10.96
N GLY A 79 -5.98 -3.75 12.27
CA GLY A 79 -4.83 -3.68 13.17
C GLY A 79 -3.73 -4.69 12.84
N GLY A 80 -4.11 -5.86 12.29
CA GLY A 80 -3.19 -6.83 11.72
C GLY A 80 -2.48 -6.31 10.46
N ALA A 81 -3.25 -5.82 9.49
CA ALA A 81 -2.72 -5.28 8.24
C ALA A 81 -1.78 -4.07 8.48
N LEU A 82 -2.09 -3.22 9.47
CA LEU A 82 -1.24 -2.09 9.83
C LEU A 82 0.12 -2.54 10.38
N ARG A 83 0.14 -3.56 11.25
CA ARG A 83 1.39 -4.15 11.75
C ARG A 83 2.24 -4.76 10.64
N VAL A 84 1.61 -5.40 9.65
CA VAL A 84 2.32 -5.91 8.47
C VAL A 84 2.92 -4.76 7.65
N ALA A 85 2.15 -3.70 7.39
CA ALA A 85 2.65 -2.53 6.67
C ALA A 85 3.87 -1.91 7.38
N GLN A 86 3.81 -1.74 8.70
CA GLN A 86 4.93 -1.26 9.52
C GLN A 86 6.16 -2.17 9.41
N ALA A 87 5.99 -3.49 9.49
CA ALA A 87 7.09 -4.44 9.36
C ALA A 87 7.77 -4.36 7.98
N LEU A 88 6.98 -4.19 6.91
CA LEU A 88 7.49 -4.06 5.53
C LEU A 88 8.24 -2.76 5.27
N GLU A 89 7.83 -1.66 5.91
CA GLU A 89 8.49 -0.35 5.81
C GLU A 89 9.79 -0.24 6.64
N GLY A 90 10.18 -1.31 7.35
CA GLY A 90 11.33 -1.31 8.26
C GLY A 90 11.03 -0.69 9.63
N GLY A 91 9.75 -0.50 9.95
CA GLY A 91 9.22 0.09 11.18
C GLY A 91 9.33 -0.82 12.41
N GLY A 92 10.54 -1.22 12.77
CA GLY A 92 10.85 -1.69 14.12
C GLY A 92 10.91 -0.56 15.16
N GLY A 93 10.18 0.54 14.95
CA GLY A 93 10.04 1.65 15.89
C GLY A 93 8.79 1.46 16.77
N PRO A 94 8.83 1.82 18.06
CA PRO A 94 7.70 1.58 18.96
C PRO A 94 6.48 2.42 18.56
N LEU A 95 5.29 1.83 18.76
CA LEU A 95 4.01 2.55 18.80
C LEU A 95 3.94 3.43 20.05
#